data_AF-A0A970F2K3-F1
#
_entry.id   AF-A0A970F2K3-F1
#
_cell.length_a   1.000
_cell.length_b   1.000
_cell.length_c   1.000
_cell.angle_alpha   90.00
_cell.angle_beta   90.00
_cell.angle_gamma   90.00
#
_symmetry.space_group_name_H-M   'P 1'
#
loop_
_entity.id
_entity.type
_entity.pdbx_description
1 polymer ?
#
loop_
_entity_poly.entity_id
_entity_poly.type
_entity_poly.pdbx_seq_one_letter_code
_entity_poly.pdbx_strand_id
1 'polypeptide(L)'
;MRVVLAFGIGAMLCCAVACAALSARSFLTLPVWVPFLPVALAWFACGLRGMTPERLLGTAAISIVGAPILAAWIVSLPVPAEEEWAVAFSVIRHSMAVVIVVFLPLCLASMLAGAAVRGALEGGILRFPRR
;
A
#
# COMPACT_ATOMS: atom_id res chain seq x y z
N MET A 1 -9.43 11.67 -12.42
CA MET A 1 -10.13 11.21 -11.20
C MET A 1 -10.29 9.69 -11.12
N ARG A 2 -10.91 9.01 -12.09
CA ARG A 2 -11.14 7.54 -12.04
C ARG A 2 -9.88 6.70 -11.81
N VAL A 3 -8.76 7.06 -12.44
CA VAL A 3 -7.49 6.35 -12.27
C VAL A 3 -6.90 6.56 -10.86
N VAL A 4 -7.02 7.75 -10.29
CA VAL A 4 -6.57 8.03 -8.91
C VAL A 4 -7.39 7.22 -7.91
N LEU A 5 -8.69 7.16 -8.09
CA LEU A 5 -9.57 6.34 -7.25
C LEU A 5 -9.25 4.85 -7.35
N ALA A 6 -9.10 4.30 -8.55
CA ALA A 6 -8.84 2.87 -8.73
C ALA A 6 -7.51 2.42 -8.10
N PHE A 7 -6.42 3.16 -8.37
CA PHE A 7 -5.10 2.83 -7.81
C PHE A 7 -5.02 3.15 -6.32
N GLY A 8 -5.65 4.25 -5.88
CA GLY A 8 -5.72 4.62 -4.47
C GLY A 8 -6.46 3.57 -3.64
N ILE A 9 -7.63 3.09 -4.10
CA ILE A 9 -8.40 2.03 -3.43
C ILE A 9 -7.64 0.70 -3.47
N GLY A 10 -7.07 0.32 -4.61
CA GLY A 10 -6.28 -0.91 -4.72
C GLY A 10 -5.09 -0.94 -3.76
N ALA A 11 -4.32 0.16 -3.72
CA ALA A 11 -3.21 0.31 -2.79
C ALA A 11 -3.69 0.34 -1.33
N MET A 12 -4.80 1.03 -1.04
CA MET A 12 -5.39 1.08 0.30
C MET A 12 -5.75 -0.31 0.83
N LEU A 13 -6.43 -1.14 0.01
CA LEU A 13 -6.80 -2.50 0.39
C LEU A 13 -5.57 -3.35 0.69
N CYS A 14 -4.56 -3.28 -0.18
CA CYS A 14 -3.32 -4.01 -0.01
C CYS A 14 -2.56 -3.58 1.26
N CYS A 15 -2.48 -2.27 1.53
CA CYS A 15 -1.88 -1.72 2.74
C CYS A 15 -2.65 -2.15 3.99
N ALA A 16 -3.98 -2.13 3.94
CA ALA A 16 -4.81 -2.49 5.08
C ALA A 16 -4.65 -3.96 5.46
N VAL A 17 -4.62 -4.86 4.48
CA VAL A 17 -4.40 -6.29 4.71
C VAL A 17 -3.04 -6.54 5.36
N ALA A 18 -1.99 -5.87 4.87
CA ALA A 18 -0.66 -5.99 5.44
C ALA A 18 -0.58 -5.43 6.87
N CYS A 19 -1.19 -4.27 7.14
CA CYS A 19 -1.30 -3.70 8.48
C CYS A 19 -2.08 -4.62 9.44
N ALA A 20 -3.21 -5.18 8.98
CA ALA A 20 -3.99 -6.13 9.76
C ALA A 20 -3.20 -7.41 10.06
N ALA A 21 -2.50 -7.96 9.06
CA ALA A 21 -1.69 -9.17 9.21
C ALA A 21 -0.51 -8.98 10.19
N LEU A 22 0.14 -7.80 10.18
CA LEU A 22 1.18 -7.43 11.15
C LEU A 22 0.62 -7.26 12.55
N SER A 23 -0.58 -6.68 12.67
CA SER A 23 -1.23 -6.47 13.96
C SER A 23 -1.73 -7.80 14.55
N ALA A 24 -2.10 -8.76 13.70
CA ALA A 24 -2.47 -10.13 14.04
C ALA A 24 -1.26 -11.09 14.07
N ARG A 25 -0.05 -10.56 14.34
CA ARG A 25 1.30 -11.19 14.21
C ARG A 25 1.41 -12.65 14.67
N SER A 26 0.54 -13.13 15.55
CA SER A 26 0.45 -14.51 16.03
C SER A 26 0.08 -15.54 14.93
N PHE A 27 -0.42 -15.15 13.76
CA PHE A 27 -0.93 -16.10 12.75
C PHE A 27 -0.15 -16.18 11.42
N LEU A 28 0.89 -15.36 11.22
CA LEU A 28 1.65 -15.38 9.97
C LEU A 28 2.77 -16.43 10.02
N THR A 29 2.54 -17.58 9.38
CA THR A 29 3.60 -18.53 8.98
C THR A 29 4.42 -18.02 7.80
N LEU A 30 3.93 -16.96 7.12
CA LEU A 30 4.57 -16.36 5.96
C LEU A 30 5.60 -15.29 6.37
N PRO A 31 6.65 -15.08 5.56
CA PRO A 31 7.61 -14.02 5.80
C PRO A 31 6.95 -12.63 5.86
N VAL A 32 7.43 -11.79 6.77
CA VAL A 32 6.89 -10.44 7.05
C VAL A 32 6.80 -9.55 5.82
N TRP A 33 7.63 -9.77 4.79
CA TRP A 33 7.63 -8.96 3.57
C TRP A 33 6.53 -9.34 2.55
N VAL A 34 5.96 -10.55 2.62
CA VAL A 34 4.96 -11.03 1.65
C VAL A 34 3.70 -10.17 1.60
N PRO A 35 3.12 -9.71 2.72
CA PRO A 35 1.94 -8.83 2.70
C PRO A 35 2.19 -7.49 2.02
N PHE A 36 3.45 -7.03 1.93
CA PHE A 36 3.80 -5.75 1.32
C PHE A 36 3.92 -5.81 -0.20
N LEU A 37 4.03 -7.02 -0.78
CA LEU A 37 4.24 -7.22 -2.21
C LEU A 37 3.14 -6.60 -3.08
N PRO A 38 1.84 -6.78 -2.76
CA PRO A 38 0.76 -6.20 -3.57
C PRO A 38 0.79 -4.67 -3.55
N VAL A 39 1.18 -4.06 -2.42
CA VAL A 39 1.35 -2.60 -2.30
C VAL A 39 2.49 -2.11 -3.19
N ALA A 40 3.66 -2.77 -3.10
CA ALA A 40 4.80 -2.42 -3.93
C ALA A 40 4.48 -2.49 -5.43
N LEU A 41 3.75 -3.53 -5.86
CA LEU A 41 3.31 -3.67 -7.25
C LEU A 41 2.33 -2.58 -7.69
N ALA A 42 1.39 -2.19 -6.82
CA ALA A 42 0.44 -1.12 -7.12
C ALA A 42 1.16 0.22 -7.36
N TRP A 43 2.14 0.56 -6.52
CA TRP A 43 2.92 1.78 -6.65
C TRP A 43 3.93 1.75 -7.80
N PHE A 44 4.51 0.58 -8.07
CA PHE A 44 5.31 0.35 -9.28
C PHE A 44 4.49 0.58 -10.55
N ALA A 45 3.25 0.08 -10.60
CA ALA A 45 2.34 0.31 -11.72
C ALA A 45 1.96 1.80 -11.87
N CYS A 46 1.82 2.55 -10.77
CA CYS A 46 1.65 4.01 -10.80
C CYS A 46 2.86 4.71 -11.43
N GLY A 47 4.08 4.31 -11.03
CA GLY A 47 5.33 4.80 -11.60
C GLY A 47 5.47 4.50 -13.09
N LEU A 48 5.17 3.26 -13.49
CA LEU A 48 5.15 2.83 -14.89
C LEU A 48 4.16 3.62 -15.75
N ARG A 49 3.02 4.02 -15.18
CA ARG A 49 2.05 4.89 -15.86
C ARG A 49 2.47 6.36 -15.92
N GLY A 50 3.55 6.75 -15.23
CA GLY A 50 4.01 8.13 -15.00
C GLY A 50 2.87 9.10 -14.75
N MET A 51 2.16 8.86 -13.65
CA MET A 51 1.15 9.79 -13.15
C MET A 51 1.78 11.14 -12.78
N THR A 52 1.00 12.23 -12.93
CA THR A 52 1.42 13.55 -12.45
C THR A 52 1.56 13.56 -10.92
N PRO A 53 2.44 14.39 -10.35
CA PRO A 53 2.65 14.46 -8.91
C PRO A 53 1.37 14.76 -8.12
N GLU A 54 0.43 15.56 -8.64
CA GLU A 54 -0.83 15.83 -7.93
C GLU A 54 -1.71 14.57 -7.83
N ARG A 55 -1.71 13.73 -8.88
CA ARG A 55 -2.47 12.48 -8.90
C ARG A 55 -1.87 11.44 -7.96
N LEU A 56 -0.54 11.43 -7.84
CA LEU A 56 0.18 10.57 -6.91
C LEU A 56 -0.07 10.95 -5.46
N LEU A 57 -0.06 12.25 -5.15
CA LEU A 57 -0.45 12.75 -3.84
C LEU A 57 -1.89 12.35 -3.49
N GLY A 58 -2.81 12.45 -4.45
CA GLY A 58 -4.18 11.97 -4.29
C GLY A 58 -4.28 10.47 -4.00
N THR A 59 -3.56 9.63 -4.74
CA THR A 59 -3.50 8.18 -4.45
C THR A 59 -2.86 7.88 -3.10
N ALA A 60 -1.82 8.62 -2.74
CA ALA A 60 -1.09 8.46 -1.49
C ALA A 60 -2.00 8.79 -0.31
N ALA A 61 -2.70 9.92 -0.36
CA ALA A 61 -3.63 10.33 0.69
C ALA A 61 -4.71 9.27 0.95
N ILE A 62 -5.33 8.73 -0.11
CA ILE A 62 -6.34 7.67 0.03
C ILE A 62 -5.76 6.42 0.70
N SER A 63 -4.61 5.96 0.24
CA SER A 63 -4.00 4.72 0.76
C SER A 63 -3.41 4.87 2.16
N ILE A 64 -2.74 5.98 2.47
CA ILE A 64 -2.08 6.23 3.76
C ILE A 64 -3.09 6.47 4.87
N VAL A 65 -4.19 7.18 4.59
CA VAL A 65 -5.23 7.48 5.58
C VAL A 65 -6.23 6.34 5.70
N GLY A 66 -6.64 5.76 4.56
CA GLY A 66 -7.65 4.72 4.54
C GLY A 66 -7.15 3.37 5.05
N ALA A 67 -5.87 3.04 4.87
CA ALA A 67 -5.36 1.73 5.25
C ALA A 67 -5.35 1.46 6.77
N PRO A 68 -4.90 2.38 7.64
CA PRO A 68 -4.97 2.19 9.09
C PRO A 68 -6.41 2.04 9.60
N ILE A 69 -7.34 2.80 9.04
CA ILE A 69 -8.77 2.71 9.39
C ILE A 69 -9.29 1.32 9.00
N LEU A 70 -9.11 0.93 7.74
CA LEU A 70 -9.59 -0.37 7.27
C LEU A 70 -8.93 -1.54 8.02
N ALA A 71 -7.64 -1.43 8.35
CA ALA A 71 -6.93 -2.43 9.16
C ALA A 71 -7.52 -2.56 10.57
N ALA A 72 -7.85 -1.43 11.22
CA ALA A 72 -8.50 -1.43 12.52
C ALA A 72 -9.85 -2.14 12.46
N TRP A 73 -10.66 -1.85 11.46
CA TRP A 73 -11.94 -2.54 11.22
C TRP A 73 -11.75 -4.05 11.01
N ILE A 74 -10.77 -4.46 10.18
CA ILE A 74 -10.49 -5.89 9.93
C ILE A 74 -10.14 -6.62 11.23
N VAL A 75 -9.31 -5.99 12.08
CA VAL A 75 -8.82 -6.60 13.32
C VAL A 75 -9.84 -6.51 14.46
N SER A 76 -10.72 -5.50 14.46
CA SER A 76 -11.73 -5.31 15.51
C SER A 76 -12.99 -6.14 15.33
N LEU A 77 -13.33 -6.53 14.09
CA LEU A 77 -14.50 -7.38 13.77
C LEU A 77 -14.66 -8.66 14.63
N PRO A 78 -13.59 -9.43 14.93
CA PRO A 78 -13.70 -10.62 15.77
C PRO A 78 -13.62 -10.35 17.29
N VAL A 79 -13.52 -9.10 17.74
CA VAL A 79 -13.31 -8.72 19.15
C VAL A 79 -14.65 -8.39 19.82
N PRO A 80 -14.87 -8.78 21.09
CA PRO A 80 -16.07 -8.36 21.84
C PRO A 80 -16.16 -6.82 21.95
N ALA A 81 -17.38 -6.29 21.87
CA ALA A 81 -17.66 -4.85 21.82
C ALA A 81 -17.05 -4.03 22.97
N GLU A 82 -16.81 -4.67 24.12
CA GLU A 82 -16.20 -4.06 25.31
C GLU A 82 -14.70 -3.73 25.12
N GLU A 83 -14.00 -4.50 24.27
CA GLU A 83 -12.57 -4.32 23.98
C GLU A 83 -12.32 -3.73 22.59
N GLU A 84 -13.35 -3.67 21.74
CA GLU A 84 -13.28 -3.28 20.33
C GLU A 84 -12.58 -1.93 20.13
N TRP A 85 -12.93 -0.92 20.92
CA TRP A 85 -12.33 0.41 20.82
C TRP A 85 -10.85 0.43 21.21
N ALA A 86 -10.48 -0.28 22.27
CA ALA A 86 -9.10 -0.36 22.73
C ALA A 86 -8.21 -1.06 21.68
N VAL A 87 -8.72 -2.15 21.09
CA VAL A 87 -8.05 -2.86 19.99
C VAL A 87 -7.97 -1.98 18.75
N ALA A 88 -9.05 -1.31 18.35
CA ALA A 88 -9.07 -0.43 17.19
C ALA A 88 -8.03 0.69 17.31
N PHE A 89 -7.98 1.41 18.44
CA PHE A 89 -6.98 2.47 18.67
C PHE A 89 -5.54 1.94 18.66
N SER A 90 -5.30 0.78 19.27
CA SER A 90 -4.02 0.08 19.24
C SER A 90 -3.58 -0.21 17.79
N VAL A 91 -4.47 -0.78 16.99
CA VAL A 91 -4.21 -1.16 15.59
C VAL A 91 -4.00 0.07 14.73
N ILE A 92 -4.77 1.15 14.89
CA ILE A 92 -4.57 2.42 14.17
C ILE A 92 -3.17 2.96 14.45
N ARG A 93 -2.78 3.05 15.73
CA ARG A 93 -1.46 3.57 16.11
C ARG A 93 -0.33 2.72 15.53
N HIS A 94 -0.44 1.40 15.62
CA HIS A 94 0.55 0.48 15.07
C HIS A 94 0.62 0.57 13.54
N SER A 95 -0.54 0.58 12.88
CA SER A 95 -0.66 0.70 11.42
C SER A 95 -0.10 2.02 10.91
N MET A 96 -0.33 3.14 11.61
CA MET A 96 0.27 4.43 11.26
C MET A 96 1.80 4.39 11.35
N ALA A 97 2.35 3.78 12.40
CA ALA A 97 3.80 3.63 12.52
C ALA A 97 4.38 2.78 11.36
N VAL A 98 3.72 1.66 11.03
CA VAL A 98 4.10 0.82 9.87
C VAL A 98 4.00 1.61 8.57
N VAL A 99 2.96 2.44 8.41
CA VAL A 99 2.77 3.25 7.20
C VAL A 99 3.89 4.25 7.01
N ILE A 100 4.29 4.96 8.07
CA ILE A 100 5.35 5.96 8.01
C ILE A 100 6.73 5.32 7.80
N VAL A 101 7.04 4.27 8.56
CA VAL A 101 8.39 3.68 8.60
C VAL A 101 8.64 2.71 7.45
N VAL A 102 7.60 2.00 6.96
CA VAL A 102 7.75 0.92 5.99
C VAL A 102 7.04 1.24 4.68
N PHE A 103 5.75 1.59 4.72
CA PHE A 103 5.01 1.79 3.47
C PHE A 103 5.50 3.00 2.69
N LEU A 104 5.66 4.15 3.34
CA LEU A 104 6.08 5.37 2.67
C LEU A 104 7.39 5.19 1.87
N PRO A 105 8.51 4.68 2.45
CA PRO A 105 9.73 4.46 1.68
C PRO A 105 9.57 3.39 0.60
N LEU A 106 8.80 2.32 0.85
CA LEU A 106 8.54 1.27 -0.14
C LEU A 106 7.75 1.80 -1.34
N CYS A 107 6.74 2.63 -1.10
CA CYS A 107 5.92 3.27 -2.13
C CYS A 107 6.78 4.21 -2.99
N LEU A 108 7.65 5.01 -2.38
CA LEU A 108 8.57 5.89 -3.10
C LEU A 108 9.55 5.09 -3.96
N ALA A 109 10.19 4.06 -3.39
CA ALA A 109 11.15 3.22 -4.11
C ALA A 109 10.50 2.47 -5.29
N SER A 110 9.32 1.88 -5.07
CA SER A 110 8.58 1.17 -6.13
C SER A 110 8.09 2.10 -7.23
N MET A 111 7.60 3.28 -6.87
CA MET A 111 7.20 4.29 -7.85
C MET A 111 8.41 4.76 -8.69
N LEU A 112 9.55 5.05 -8.06
CA LEU A 112 10.78 5.43 -8.76
C LEU A 112 11.27 4.33 -9.68
N ALA A 113 11.24 3.07 -9.23
CA ALA A 113 11.58 1.92 -10.06
C ALA A 113 10.65 1.81 -11.29
N GLY A 114 9.34 2.00 -11.11
CA GLY A 114 8.39 2.01 -12.22
C GLY A 114 8.64 3.15 -13.20
N ALA A 115 8.95 4.34 -12.70
CA ALA A 115 9.30 5.50 -13.53
C ALA A 115 10.61 5.28 -14.30
N ALA A 116 11.62 4.68 -13.67
CA ALA A 116 12.88 4.34 -14.32
C ALA A 116 12.69 3.32 -15.44
N VAL A 117 11.87 2.29 -15.21
CA VAL A 117 11.52 1.30 -16.25
C VAL A 117 10.78 1.97 -17.41
N ARG A 118 9.82 2.85 -17.13
CA ARG A 118 9.13 3.64 -18.15
C ARG A 118 10.12 4.48 -18.97
N GLY A 119 11.02 5.21 -18.30
CA GLY A 119 12.03 6.04 -18.97
C GLY A 119 13.00 5.21 -19.83
N ALA A 120 13.39 4.02 -19.38
CA ALA A 120 14.23 3.11 -20.15
C ALA A 120 13.50 2.50 -21.37
N LEU A 121 12.18 2.30 -21.29
CA LEU A 121 11.34 1.89 -22.43
C LEU A 121 11.18 3.03 -23.44
N GLU A 122 10.88 4.25 -22.98
CA GLU A 122 10.71 5.43 -23.84
C GLU A 122 12.05 5.83 -24.50
N GLY A 123 13.17 5.70 -23.78
CA GLY A 123 14.52 5.95 -24.28
C GLY A 123 15.09 4.85 -25.18
N GLY A 124 14.32 3.78 -25.44
CA GLY A 124 14.72 2.70 -26.34
C GLY A 124 15.83 1.77 -25.81
N ILE A 125 16.23 1.91 -24.54
CA ILE A 125 17.22 1.06 -23.86
C ILE A 125 16.62 -0.33 -23.60
N LEU A 126 15.35 -0.37 -23.20
CA LEU A 126 14.58 -1.60 -23.05
C LEU A 126 13.64 -1.74 -24.24
N ARG A 127 13.79 -2.83 -25.02
CA ARG A 127 12.81 -3.25 -26.03
C ARG A 127 12.07 -4.47 -25.51
N PHE A 128 10.75 -4.37 -25.38
CA PHE A 128 9.94 -5.58 -25.23
C PHE A 128 10.12 -6.47 -26.47
N PRO A 129 10.20 -7.80 -26.32
CA PRO A 129 10.16 -8.70 -27.46
C PRO A 129 8.87 -8.44 -28.23
N ARG A 130 8.99 -7.96 -29.46
CA ARG A 130 7.87 -7.87 -30.40
C ARG A 130 7.39 -9.29 -30.65
N ARG A 131 6.21 -9.63 -30.12
CA ARG A 131 5.42 -10.76 -30.63
C ARG A 131 4.78 -10.35 -31.94
#